data_AF-A0A524CXS4-F1
#
_entry.id   AF-A0A524CXS4-F1
#
_cell.length_a   1.000
_cell.length_b   1.000
_cell.length_c   1.000
_cell.angle_alpha   90.00
_cell.angle_beta   90.00
_cell.angle_gamma   90.00
#
_symmetry.space_group_name_H-M   'P 1'
#
loop_
_entity.id
_entity.type
_entity.pdbx_description
1 polymer ?
#
loop_
_entity_poly.entity_id
_entity_poly.type
_entity_poly.pdbx_seq_one_letter_code
_entity_poly.pdbx_strand_id
1 'polypeptide(L)'
;MSVQKKFKEIIDTSEFDILDYIFLTPKDDLSKFQKEMLTNATSILEDNIVGEVKYFGGIAKKNEEAFKIFSNRVNEEIEKEENAEEKKELNNLFKKYKKILEEYVEKVCYAIIPVKEMPWGEVLFRTAPKIIFK
;
A
#
# COMPACT_ATOMS: atom_id res chain seq x y z
N MET A 1 30.72 -3.87 -0.01
CA MET A 1 29.41 -3.93 0.69
C MET A 1 28.51 -4.85 -0.13
N SER A 2 27.70 -5.74 0.44
CA SER A 2 26.84 -6.60 -0.40
C SER A 2 25.78 -5.77 -1.12
N VAL A 3 25.41 -6.16 -2.34
CA VAL A 3 24.37 -5.48 -3.16
C VAL A 3 23.05 -5.37 -2.39
N GLN A 4 22.70 -6.39 -1.63
CA GLN A 4 21.51 -6.40 -0.78
C GLN A 4 21.53 -5.32 0.31
N LYS A 5 22.71 -5.07 0.91
CA LYS A 5 22.86 -4.02 1.93
C LYS A 5 22.76 -2.62 1.29
N LYS A 6 23.39 -2.42 0.14
CA LYS A 6 23.24 -1.19 -0.65
C LYS A 6 21.78 -0.94 -1.03
N PHE A 7 21.09 -1.97 -1.51
CA PHE A 7 19.68 -1.88 -1.86
C PHE A 7 18.83 -1.46 -0.67
N LYS A 8 19.08 -2.06 0.51
CA LYS A 8 18.40 -1.66 1.74
C LYS A 8 18.63 -0.19 2.07
N GLU A 9 19.86 0.30 2.00
CA GLU A 9 20.20 1.71 2.25
C GLU A 9 19.45 2.65 1.28
N ILE A 10 19.35 2.29 0.00
CA ILE A 10 18.58 3.05 -1.00
C ILE A 10 17.08 3.09 -0.66
N ILE A 11 16.51 1.96 -0.24
CA ILE A 11 15.08 1.92 0.13
C ILE A 11 14.84 2.73 1.41
N ASP A 12 15.71 2.62 2.41
CA ASP A 12 15.57 3.36 3.67
C ASP A 12 15.62 4.88 3.45
N THR A 13 16.39 5.38 2.47
CA THR A 13 16.45 6.81 2.10
C THR A 13 15.34 7.26 1.15
N SER A 14 14.62 6.33 0.52
CA SER A 14 13.56 6.65 -0.45
C SER A 14 12.21 7.02 0.18
N GLU A 15 12.10 6.92 1.51
CA GLU A 15 10.93 7.36 2.31
C GLU A 15 9.59 6.84 1.78
N PHE A 16 9.49 5.54 1.50
CA PHE A 16 8.21 4.92 1.14
C PHE A 16 7.29 4.85 2.36
N ASP A 17 6.14 5.52 2.31
CA ASP A 17 5.05 5.37 3.29
C ASP A 17 3.81 4.79 2.59
N ILE A 18 3.24 3.72 3.15
CA ILE A 18 2.00 3.12 2.65
C ILE A 18 0.81 4.08 2.71
N LEU A 19 0.80 5.02 3.67
CA LEU A 19 -0.30 5.97 3.85
C LEU A 19 -0.42 6.93 2.65
N ASP A 20 0.67 7.21 1.95
CA ASP A 20 0.67 8.00 0.71
C ASP A 20 -0.08 7.33 -0.44
N TYR A 21 -0.42 6.04 -0.28
CA TYR A 21 -1.08 5.22 -1.28
C TYR A 21 -2.52 4.87 -0.90
N ILE A 22 -3.01 5.30 0.27
CA ILE A 22 -4.33 4.95 0.78
C ILE A 22 -5.17 6.21 0.96
N PHE A 23 -6.19 6.36 0.13
CA PHE A 23 -7.02 7.57 0.06
C PHE A 23 -8.44 7.29 0.52
N LEU A 24 -9.14 8.32 1.01
CA LEU A 24 -10.60 8.27 1.10
C LEU A 24 -11.15 8.05 -0.31
N THR A 25 -11.82 6.92 -0.50
CA THR A 25 -12.16 6.38 -1.82
C THR A 25 -13.61 5.95 -1.83
N PRO A 26 -14.42 6.38 -2.81
CA PRO A 26 -15.75 5.83 -3.01
C PRO A 26 -15.69 4.31 -3.13
N LYS A 27 -16.64 3.58 -2.54
CA LYS A 27 -16.64 2.12 -2.55
C LYS A 27 -16.49 1.54 -3.96
N ASP A 28 -17.07 2.20 -4.96
CA ASP A 28 -17.03 1.77 -6.37
C ASP A 28 -15.67 1.97 -7.07
N ASP A 29 -14.79 2.81 -6.53
CA ASP A 29 -13.46 3.05 -7.09
C ASP A 29 -12.38 2.13 -6.49
N LEU A 30 -12.73 1.38 -5.44
CA LEU A 30 -11.85 0.40 -4.81
C LEU A 30 -11.57 -0.81 -5.72
N SER A 31 -10.43 -1.46 -5.50
CA SER A 31 -10.10 -2.73 -6.15
C SER A 31 -11.11 -3.82 -5.78
N LYS A 32 -11.25 -4.86 -6.62
CA LYS A 32 -12.16 -5.98 -6.35
C LYS A 32 -11.90 -6.61 -4.97
N PHE A 33 -10.63 -6.82 -4.63
CA PHE A 33 -10.22 -7.37 -3.34
C PHE A 33 -10.61 -6.47 -2.17
N GLN A 34 -10.33 -5.16 -2.28
CA GLN A 34 -10.65 -4.19 -1.22
C GLN A 34 -12.17 -4.10 -1.01
N LYS A 35 -12.95 -4.06 -2.10
CA LYS A 35 -14.43 -4.08 -2.04
C LYS A 35 -14.96 -5.28 -1.28
N GLU A 36 -14.44 -6.47 -1.59
CA GLU A 36 -14.84 -7.71 -0.94
C GLU A 36 -14.52 -7.68 0.56
N MET A 37 -13.29 -7.34 0.93
CA MET A 37 -12.86 -7.28 2.33
C MET A 37 -13.65 -6.26 3.15
N LEU A 38 -13.84 -5.05 2.61
CA LEU A 38 -14.60 -4.00 3.30
C LEU A 38 -16.08 -4.35 3.40
N THR A 39 -16.67 -4.97 2.36
CA THR A 39 -18.07 -5.42 2.41
C THR A 39 -18.27 -6.48 3.49
N ASN A 40 -17.38 -7.47 3.55
CA ASN A 40 -17.40 -8.51 4.58
C ASN A 40 -17.23 -7.93 5.99
N ALA A 41 -16.40 -6.90 6.15
CA ALA A 41 -16.25 -6.23 7.44
C ALA A 41 -17.51 -5.46 7.85
N THR A 42 -18.11 -4.73 6.90
CA THR A 42 -19.32 -3.93 7.17
C THR A 42 -20.55 -4.79 7.40
N SER A 43 -20.67 -5.95 6.75
CA SER A 43 -21.86 -6.83 6.92
C SER A 43 -21.97 -7.42 8.32
N ILE A 44 -20.84 -7.65 9.00
CA ILE A 44 -20.83 -8.10 10.41
C ILE A 44 -21.50 -7.07 11.34
N LEU A 45 -21.46 -5.79 10.95
CA LEU A 45 -21.94 -4.67 11.77
C LEU A 45 -23.22 -4.05 11.21
N GLU A 46 -23.83 -4.58 10.15
CA GLU A 46 -24.87 -3.93 9.34
C GLU A 46 -26.02 -3.35 10.19
N ASP A 47 -26.58 -4.13 11.12
CA ASP A 47 -27.67 -3.69 12.01
C ASP A 47 -27.24 -2.62 13.02
N ASN A 48 -25.93 -2.50 13.26
CA ASN A 48 -25.31 -1.60 14.22
C ASN A 48 -24.74 -0.33 13.59
N ILE A 49 -24.66 -0.21 12.26
CA ILE A 49 -24.10 0.99 11.63
C ILE A 49 -25.03 2.19 11.83
N VAL A 50 -24.46 3.34 12.21
CA VAL A 50 -25.16 4.63 12.29
C VAL A 50 -24.41 5.69 11.51
N GLY A 51 -24.86 5.93 10.28
CA GLY A 51 -24.30 6.94 9.41
C GLY A 51 -23.45 6.37 8.29
N GLU A 52 -22.66 7.23 7.66
CA GLU A 52 -21.89 6.89 6.47
C GLU A 52 -20.58 6.19 6.83
N VAL A 53 -20.34 5.02 6.22
CA VAL A 53 -19.06 4.32 6.31
C VAL A 53 -18.05 4.99 5.40
N LYS A 54 -16.91 5.38 5.96
CA LYS A 54 -15.79 5.95 5.18
C LYS A 54 -14.84 4.84 4.77
N TYR A 55 -14.62 4.69 3.48
CA TYR A 55 -13.72 3.68 2.93
C TYR A 55 -12.42 4.29 2.46
N PHE A 56 -11.33 3.58 2.73
CA PHE A 56 -9.99 3.98 2.34
C PHE A 56 -9.27 2.83 1.64
N GLY A 57 -8.63 3.13 0.51
CA GLY A 57 -7.91 2.14 -0.27
C GLY A 57 -7.00 2.74 -1.33
N GLY A 58 -6.27 1.87 -2.00
CA GLY A 58 -5.48 2.24 -3.17
C GLY A 58 -6.37 2.59 -4.38
N ILE A 59 -6.14 3.77 -4.95
CA ILE A 59 -6.72 4.20 -6.22
C ILE A 59 -5.65 4.10 -7.31
N ALA A 60 -5.80 3.16 -8.24
CA ALA A 60 -4.80 2.84 -9.27
C ALA A 60 -4.17 4.09 -9.92
N LYS A 61 -4.99 5.06 -10.34
CA LYS A 61 -4.52 6.32 -10.95
C LYS A 61 -3.65 7.17 -10.02
N LYS A 62 -4.07 7.37 -8.76
CA LYS A 62 -3.31 8.17 -7.78
C LYS A 62 -2.06 7.43 -7.33
N ASN A 63 -2.15 6.11 -7.19
CA ASN A 63 -1.02 5.27 -6.85
C ASN A 63 0.03 5.29 -7.96
N GLU A 64 -0.37 5.29 -9.23
CA GLU A 64 0.58 5.32 -10.37
C GLU A 64 1.50 6.56 -10.31
N GLU A 65 0.94 7.73 -10.03
CA GLU A 65 1.71 8.97 -9.89
C GLU A 65 2.66 8.91 -8.68
N ALA A 66 2.16 8.49 -7.51
CA ALA A 66 2.99 8.32 -6.31
C ALA A 66 4.11 7.27 -6.51
N PHE A 67 3.80 6.15 -7.18
CA PHE A 67 4.79 5.13 -7.53
C PHE A 67 5.82 5.63 -8.53
N LYS A 68 5.43 6.51 -9.46
CA LYS A 68 6.37 7.14 -10.39
C LYS A 68 7.39 8.02 -9.66
N ILE A 69 6.92 8.87 -8.74
CA ILE A 69 7.79 9.72 -7.92
C ILE A 69 8.75 8.88 -7.07
N PHE A 70 8.22 7.85 -6.39
CA PHE A 70 9.03 6.90 -5.63
C PHE A 70 10.05 6.16 -6.53
N SER A 71 9.63 5.69 -7.70
CA SER A 71 10.51 4.98 -8.62
C SER A 71 11.63 5.86 -9.15
N ASN A 72 11.35 7.13 -9.44
CA ASN A 72 12.36 8.06 -9.90
C ASN A 72 13.44 8.29 -8.84
N ARG A 73 13.04 8.52 -7.57
CA ARG A 73 13.99 8.68 -6.45
C ARG A 73 14.91 7.47 -6.30
N VAL A 74 14.35 6.25 -6.33
CA VAL A 74 15.14 5.02 -6.22
C VAL A 74 16.06 4.82 -7.43
N ASN A 75 15.56 5.08 -8.64
CA ASN A 75 16.37 4.95 -9.85
C ASN A 75 17.52 5.96 -9.87
N GLU A 76 17.31 7.21 -9.44
CA GLU A 76 18.36 8.22 -9.32
C GLU A 76 19.50 7.75 -8.40
N GLU A 77 19.19 7.09 -7.28
CA GLU A 77 20.21 6.50 -6.40
C GLU A 77 20.91 5.29 -7.03
N ILE A 78 20.19 4.41 -7.73
CA ILE A 78 20.78 3.26 -8.44
C ILE A 78 21.70 3.74 -9.57
N GLU A 79 21.35 4.83 -10.25
CA GLU A 79 22.14 5.37 -11.36
C GLU A 79 23.53 5.86 -10.93
N LYS A 80 23.72 6.19 -9.64
CA LYS A 80 25.02 6.56 -9.05
C LYS A 80 25.99 5.38 -8.92
N GLU A 81 25.53 4.14 -9.07
CA GLU A 81 26.40 2.96 -9.02
C GLU A 81 27.24 2.87 -10.31
N GLU A 82 28.56 2.94 -10.17
CA GLU A 82 29.51 2.88 -11.29
C GLU A 82 29.71 1.44 -11.79
N ASN A 83 29.57 0.44 -10.91
CA ASN A 83 29.72 -0.96 -11.30
C ASN A 83 28.47 -1.43 -12.06
N ALA A 84 28.65 -1.73 -13.35
CA ALA A 84 27.56 -2.15 -14.24
C ALA A 84 26.84 -3.45 -13.79
N GLU A 85 27.57 -4.39 -13.17
CA GLU A 85 27.00 -5.65 -12.70
C GLU A 85 26.16 -5.43 -11.43
N GLU A 86 26.68 -4.67 -10.47
CA GLU A 86 25.94 -4.30 -9.25
C GLU A 86 24.71 -3.45 -9.58
N LYS A 87 24.84 -2.49 -10.51
CA LYS A 87 23.73 -1.66 -11.00
C LYS A 87 22.63 -2.50 -11.63
N LYS A 88 22.99 -3.52 -12.41
CA LYS A 88 22.01 -4.46 -13.01
C LYS A 88 21.30 -5.26 -11.92
N GLU A 89 22.02 -5.70 -10.91
CA GLU A 89 21.43 -6.44 -9.79
C GLU A 89 20.50 -5.55 -8.94
N LEU A 90 20.88 -4.31 -8.64
CA LEU A 90 20.04 -3.32 -7.95
C LEU A 90 18.73 -3.05 -8.71
N ASN A 91 18.80 -2.85 -10.03
CA ASN A 91 17.61 -2.69 -10.87
C ASN A 91 16.67 -3.91 -10.81
N ASN A 92 17.24 -5.11 -10.80
CA ASN A 92 16.45 -6.34 -10.66
C ASN A 92 15.78 -6.45 -9.29
N LEU A 93 16.50 -6.11 -8.22
CA LEU A 93 15.94 -6.07 -6.86
C LEU A 93 14.82 -5.04 -6.77
N PHE A 94 15.03 -3.84 -7.31
CA PHE A 94 14.03 -2.78 -7.30
C PHE A 94 12.77 -3.18 -8.07
N LYS A 95 12.92 -3.79 -9.25
CA LYS A 95 11.77 -4.29 -10.02
C LYS A 95 10.93 -5.30 -9.25
N LYS A 96 11.58 -6.22 -8.52
CA LYS A 96 10.88 -7.20 -7.66
C LYS A 96 10.19 -6.52 -6.48
N TYR A 97 10.90 -5.61 -5.80
CA TYR A 97 10.39 -4.88 -4.65
C TYR A 97 9.19 -4.01 -5.02
N LYS A 98 9.27 -3.25 -6.11
CA LYS A 98 8.17 -2.43 -6.63
C LYS A 98 6.91 -3.26 -6.87
N LYS A 99 7.03 -4.40 -7.55
CA LYS A 99 5.89 -5.29 -7.80
C LYS A 99 5.24 -5.76 -6.50
N ILE A 100 6.05 -6.11 -5.49
CA ILE A 100 5.56 -6.51 -4.17
C ILE A 100 4.81 -5.35 -3.49
N LEU A 101 5.32 -4.12 -3.59
CA LEU A 101 4.66 -2.94 -3.04
C LEU A 101 3.34 -2.63 -3.75
N GLU A 102 3.28 -2.74 -5.07
CA GLU A 102 2.06 -2.57 -5.86
C GLU A 102 0.99 -3.59 -5.40
N GLU A 103 1.36 -4.87 -5.31
CA GLU A 103 0.48 -5.93 -4.80
C GLU A 103 0.06 -5.70 -3.33
N TYR A 104 0.92 -5.09 -2.51
CA TYR A 104 0.62 -4.76 -1.13
C TYR A 104 -0.41 -3.63 -1.05
N VAL A 105 -0.21 -2.54 -1.80
CA VAL A 105 -1.15 -1.40 -1.89
C VAL A 105 -2.53 -1.85 -2.37
N GLU A 106 -2.61 -2.74 -3.37
CA GLU A 106 -3.88 -3.27 -3.86
C GLU A 106 -4.67 -4.07 -2.81
N LYS A 107 -4.00 -4.56 -1.76
CA LYS A 107 -4.59 -5.36 -0.70
C LYS A 107 -4.78 -4.60 0.62
N VAL A 108 -4.12 -3.46 0.79
CA VAL A 108 -4.32 -2.59 1.96
C VAL A 108 -5.59 -1.77 1.75
N CYS A 109 -6.51 -1.86 2.70
CA CYS A 109 -7.67 -0.98 2.82
C CYS A 109 -8.10 -0.87 4.27
N TYR A 110 -8.85 0.18 4.58
CA TYR A 110 -9.49 0.31 5.88
C TYR A 110 -10.85 1.01 5.75
N ALA A 111 -11.71 0.79 6.74
CA ALA A 111 -12.99 1.47 6.85
C ALA A 111 -13.17 2.01 8.27
N ILE A 112 -13.72 3.21 8.36
CA ILE A 112 -14.22 3.79 9.61
C ILE A 112 -15.73 3.61 9.59
N ILE A 113 -16.23 2.80 10.51
CA ILE A 113 -17.62 2.34 10.58
C ILE A 113 -18.25 2.92 11.86
N PRO A 114 -19.12 3.94 11.76
CA PRO A 114 -19.80 4.48 12.93
C PRO A 114 -20.88 3.49 13.43
N VAL A 115 -20.95 3.21 14.73
CA VAL A 115 -21.86 2.18 15.31
C VAL A 115 -22.67 2.64 16.52
N LYS A 116 -23.81 1.96 16.76
CA LYS A 116 -24.84 2.31 17.77
C LYS A 116 -24.39 2.08 19.22
N GLU A 117 -23.73 0.95 19.50
CA GLU A 117 -23.56 0.44 20.87
C GLU A 117 -22.16 0.62 21.45
N MET A 118 -22.11 1.04 22.72
CA MET A 118 -20.91 1.19 23.53
C MET A 118 -20.16 -0.15 23.70
N PRO A 119 -18.81 -0.13 23.77
CA PRO A 119 -17.97 1.01 24.17
C PRO A 119 -17.37 1.87 23.05
N TRP A 120 -17.67 1.65 21.77
CA TRP A 120 -17.02 2.38 20.66
C TRP A 120 -18.03 3.09 19.76
N GLY A 121 -17.90 4.40 19.57
CA GLY A 121 -18.71 5.17 18.61
C GLY A 121 -18.28 4.97 17.15
N GLU A 122 -17.05 4.47 16.94
CA GLU A 122 -16.50 4.14 15.63
C GLU A 122 -15.66 2.85 15.72
N VAL A 123 -15.82 1.97 14.74
CA VAL A 123 -15.01 0.77 14.55
C VAL A 123 -14.09 0.99 13.36
N LEU A 124 -12.79 0.81 13.58
CA LEU A 124 -11.79 0.78 12.51
C LEU A 124 -11.55 -0.66 12.07
N PHE A 125 -11.94 -0.97 10.84
CA PHE A 125 -11.50 -2.19 10.17
C PHE A 125 -10.31 -1.87 9.28
N ARG A 126 -9.26 -2.71 9.30
CA ARG A 126 -8.14 -2.61 8.35
C ARG A 126 -7.68 -3.99 7.91
N THR A 127 -7.28 -4.11 6.66
CA THR A 127 -6.53 -5.29 6.21
C THR A 127 -5.06 -5.14 6.63
N ALA A 128 -4.43 -6.26 6.95
CA ALA A 128 -3.00 -6.37 7.22
C ALA A 128 -2.40 -7.46 6.32
N PRO A 129 -2.28 -7.19 5.00
CA PRO A 129 -1.84 -8.20 4.06
C PRO A 129 -0.40 -8.65 4.35
N LYS A 130 -0.20 -9.97 4.35
CA LYS A 130 1.14 -10.55 4.54
C LYS A 130 1.87 -10.60 3.20
N ILE A 131 3.05 -10.00 3.13
CA ILE A 131 3.97 -10.16 2.00
C ILE A 131 4.66 -11.53 2.13
N ILE A 132 4.58 -12.34 1.08
CA ILE A 132 5.25 -13.65 1.00
C ILE A 132 6.31 -13.56 -0.10
N PHE A 133 7.58 -13.56 0.29
CA PHE A 133 8.69 -13.71 -0.66
C PHE A 133 8.72 -15.17 -1.13
N LYS A 134 8.43 -15.40 -2.41
CA LYS A 134 8.62 -16.69 -3.07
C LYS A 134 9.87 -16.66 -3.93
#